data_AF-A0A9D4VXD8-F1
#
_entry.id   AF-A0A9D4VXD8-F1
#
_cell.length_a   1.000
_cell.length_b   1.000
_cell.length_c   1.000
_cell.angle_alpha   90.00
_cell.angle_beta   90.00
_cell.angle_gamma   90.00
#
_symmetry.space_group_name_H-M   'P 1'
#
loop_
_entity.id
_entity.type
_entity.pdbx_description
1 polymer ?
#
loop_
_entity_poly.entity_id
_entity_poly.type
_entity_poly.pdbx_seq_one_letter_code
_entity_poly.pdbx_strand_id
1 'polypeptide(L)'
;PLMEDYAGILGIQIRNQVPFYATKEEPDIGGISRALYLSPEMVKGSLKEKGKLSGFHLSFLEAKAKEHAELGNWKAVCALIAVSIYRTILFPNQRSFVDINAIRLFMQRNPIPTLIGDVYYSVHNRNEK
;
A
#
# COMPACT_ATOMS: atom_id res chain seq x y z
N PRO A 1 9.46 0.06 -15.82
CA PRO A 1 10.36 0.60 -14.77
C PRO A 1 9.64 0.71 -13.41
N LEU A 2 10.19 0.05 -12.38
CA LEU A 2 9.76 0.15 -10.99
C LEU A 2 10.27 1.46 -10.36
N MET A 3 9.75 1.83 -9.18
CA MET A 3 10.21 3.04 -8.47
C MET A 3 11.72 3.03 -8.22
N GLU A 4 12.28 1.84 -7.99
CA GLU A 4 13.71 1.60 -7.80
C GLU A 4 14.53 1.91 -9.06
N ASP A 5 13.95 1.72 -10.24
CA ASP A 5 14.60 2.06 -11.51
C ASP A 5 14.69 3.59 -11.67
N TYR A 6 13.62 4.31 -11.33
CA TYR A 6 13.64 5.78 -11.34
C TYR A 6 14.58 6.35 -10.28
N ALA A 7 14.65 5.72 -9.11
CA ALA A 7 15.61 6.09 -8.08
C ALA A 7 17.06 5.84 -8.50
N GLY A 8 17.32 4.74 -9.22
CA GLY A 8 18.63 4.49 -9.84
C GLY A 8 18.99 5.57 -10.85
N ILE A 9 18.04 5.97 -11.70
CA ILE A 9 18.22 7.05 -12.68
C ILE A 9 18.48 8.40 -11.99
N LEU A 10 17.77 8.69 -10.89
CA LEU A 10 17.85 9.98 -10.19
C LEU A 10 18.92 10.01 -9.07
N GLY A 11 19.56 8.88 -8.76
CA GLY A 11 20.52 8.76 -7.66
C GLY A 11 19.92 8.88 -6.26
N ILE A 12 18.63 8.56 -6.08
CA ILE A 12 17.90 8.77 -4.82
C ILE A 12 17.67 7.44 -4.08
N GLN A 13 18.04 7.35 -2.80
CA GLN A 13 17.71 6.17 -1.98
C GLN A 13 16.27 6.22 -1.46
N ILE A 14 15.35 5.50 -2.11
CA ILE A 14 13.93 5.43 -1.72
C ILE A 14 13.73 4.79 -0.34
N ARG A 15 14.66 3.91 0.08
CA ARG A 15 14.47 3.04 1.25
C ARG A 15 14.28 3.78 2.58
N ASN A 16 14.65 5.06 2.69
CA ASN A 16 14.58 5.83 3.94
C ASN A 16 13.95 7.22 3.81
N GLN A 17 13.38 7.57 2.66
CA GLN A 17 12.71 8.87 2.54
C GLN A 17 11.24 8.72 2.94
N VAL A 18 10.80 9.56 3.88
CA VAL A 18 9.38 9.77 4.14
C VAL A 18 8.75 10.11 2.79
N PRO A 19 7.69 9.41 2.36
CA PRO A 19 7.12 9.66 1.05
C PRO A 19 6.78 11.14 0.94
N PHE A 20 6.98 11.71 -0.26
CA PHE A 20 7.04 13.15 -0.56
C PHE A 20 5.88 14.03 0.01
N TYR A 21 4.81 13.44 0.55
CA TYR A 21 3.66 14.13 1.15
C TYR A 21 3.07 13.44 2.40
N ALA A 22 3.82 12.57 3.10
CA ALA A 22 3.26 11.95 4.29
C ALA A 22 3.31 12.92 5.49
N THR A 23 2.16 13.47 5.91
CA THR A 23 2.01 14.24 7.18
C THR A 23 2.65 13.49 8.34
N LYS A 24 3.50 14.12 9.18
CA LYS A 24 4.38 13.45 10.16
C LYS A 24 3.69 12.40 11.06
N GLU A 25 2.39 12.53 11.30
CA GLU A 25 1.64 11.64 12.19
C GLU A 25 1.43 10.25 11.56
N GLU A 26 1.83 9.23 12.32
CA GLU A 26 1.50 7.84 12.00
C GLU A 26 0.01 7.59 12.20
N PRO A 27 -0.63 6.78 11.33
CA PRO A 27 -2.03 6.49 11.44
C PRO A 27 -2.31 5.67 12.71
N ASP A 28 -3.30 6.11 13.48
CA ASP A 28 -3.76 5.41 14.66
C ASP A 28 -4.60 4.18 14.31
N ILE A 29 -4.81 3.28 15.29
CA ILE A 29 -5.60 2.06 15.10
C ILE A 29 -7.02 2.37 14.58
N GLY A 30 -7.64 3.45 15.08
CA GLY A 30 -8.97 3.87 14.66
C GLY A 30 -9.01 4.38 13.22
N GLY A 31 -7.97 5.07 12.76
CA GLY A 31 -7.78 5.48 11.37
C GLY A 31 -7.60 4.29 10.44
N ILE A 32 -6.72 3.34 10.80
CA ILE A 32 -6.47 2.12 10.02
C ILE A 32 -7.73 1.27 9.92
N SER A 33 -8.44 1.09 11.04
CA SER A 33 -9.71 0.36 11.12
C SER A 33 -10.74 0.89 10.13
N ARG A 34 -10.97 2.22 10.14
CA ARG A 34 -11.91 2.87 9.21
C ARG A 34 -11.46 2.78 7.76
N ALA A 35 -10.17 2.96 7.51
CA ALA A 35 -9.62 2.95 6.15
C ALA A 35 -9.70 1.56 5.49
N LEU A 36 -9.48 0.50 6.28
CA LEU A 36 -9.42 -0.88 5.79
C LEU A 36 -10.70 -1.68 6.03
N TYR A 37 -11.73 -1.09 6.64
CA TYR A 37 -12.98 -1.77 7.01
C TYR A 37 -12.73 -3.01 7.87
N LEU A 38 -11.80 -2.89 8.82
CA LEU A 38 -11.46 -3.91 9.81
C LEU A 38 -11.86 -3.43 11.20
N SER A 39 -12.18 -4.34 12.12
CA SER A 39 -12.42 -3.94 13.51
C SER A 39 -11.11 -3.48 14.18
N PRO A 40 -11.15 -2.53 15.13
CA PRO A 40 -9.96 -2.08 15.86
C PRO A 40 -9.19 -3.22 16.55
N GLU A 41 -9.91 -4.22 17.07
CA GLU A 41 -9.35 -5.40 17.73
C GLU A 41 -8.59 -6.26 16.73
N MET A 42 -9.16 -6.43 15.53
CA MET A 42 -8.54 -7.16 14.43
C MET A 42 -7.29 -6.46 13.92
N VAL A 43 -7.35 -5.13 13.76
CA VAL A 43 -6.16 -4.31 13.42
C VAL A 43 -5.06 -4.55 14.45
N LYS A 44 -5.38 -4.43 15.74
CA LYS A 44 -4.41 -4.60 16.83
C LYS A 44 -3.83 -6.03 16.89
N GLY A 45 -4.66 -7.05 16.68
CA GLY A 45 -4.22 -8.46 16.73
C GLY A 45 -3.44 -8.92 15.51
N SER A 46 -3.66 -8.29 14.35
CA SER A 46 -3.04 -8.68 13.07
C SER A 46 -1.87 -7.79 12.65
N LEU A 47 -1.67 -6.63 13.29
CA LEU A 47 -0.44 -5.85 13.16
C LEU A 47 0.76 -6.68 13.62
N LYS A 48 1.73 -6.85 12.73
CA LYS A 48 3.00 -7.55 13.00
C LYS A 48 4.16 -6.58 12.80
N GLU A 49 5.20 -6.75 13.59
CA GLU A 49 6.46 -6.04 13.40
C GLU A 49 7.35 -6.82 12.43
N LYS A 50 7.93 -6.12 11.45
CA LYS A 50 8.92 -6.65 10.52
C LYS A 50 10.11 -5.68 10.49
N GLY A 51 11.12 -5.97 11.32
CA GLY A 51 12.24 -5.06 11.54
C GLY A 51 11.79 -3.85 12.36
N LYS A 52 11.95 -2.63 11.84
CA LYS A 52 11.56 -1.38 12.52
C LYS A 52 10.16 -0.88 12.15
N LEU A 53 9.45 -1.59 11.27
CA LEU A 53 8.15 -1.17 10.76
C LEU A 53 7.07 -2.17 11.17
N SER A 54 5.91 -1.66 11.57
CA SER A 54 4.70 -2.45 11.77
C SER A 54 3.88 -2.50 10.47
N GLY A 55 2.99 -3.48 10.36
CA GLY A 55 2.15 -3.64 9.18
C GLY A 55 1.38 -4.95 9.13
N PHE A 56 0.86 -5.28 7.96
CA PHE A 56 0.08 -6.49 7.71
C PHE A 56 0.78 -7.42 6.73
N HIS A 57 0.64 -8.72 6.97
CA HIS A 57 0.93 -9.70 5.93
C HIS A 57 -0.08 -9.58 4.79
N LEU A 58 0.39 -9.69 3.55
CA LEU A 58 -0.46 -9.61 2.37
C LEU A 58 -1.54 -10.71 2.38
N SER A 59 -1.17 -11.93 2.78
CA SER A 59 -2.10 -13.06 2.88
C SER A 59 -3.26 -12.79 3.84
N PHE A 60 -3.04 -12.02 4.91
CA PHE A 60 -4.10 -11.60 5.82
C PHE A 60 -5.07 -10.64 5.13
N LEU A 61 -4.55 -9.64 4.41
CA LEU A 61 -5.39 -8.67 3.68
C LEU A 61 -6.18 -9.35 2.56
N GLU A 62 -5.57 -10.30 1.85
CA GLU A 62 -6.22 -11.11 0.81
C GLU A 62 -7.35 -11.98 1.38
N ALA A 63 -7.12 -12.62 2.53
CA ALA A 63 -8.16 -13.40 3.20
C ALA A 63 -9.35 -12.50 3.57
N LYS A 64 -9.10 -11.31 4.12
CA LYS A 64 -10.17 -10.35 4.45
C LYS A 64 -10.87 -9.77 3.23
N ALA A 65 -10.16 -9.59 2.13
CA ALA A 65 -10.78 -9.18 0.87
C ALA A 65 -11.74 -10.27 0.36
N LYS A 66 -11.38 -11.55 0.48
CA LYS A 66 -12.27 -12.67 0.10
C LYS A 66 -13.52 -12.72 0.98
N GLU A 67 -13.37 -12.62 2.30
CA GLU A 67 -14.50 -12.57 3.24
C GLU A 67 -15.47 -11.41 2.91
N HIS A 68 -14.95 -10.21 2.63
CA HIS A 68 -15.79 -9.08 2.24
C HIS A 68 -16.43 -9.25 0.85
N ALA A 69 -15.76 -9.92 -0.08
CA ALA A 69 -16.33 -10.23 -1.40
C ALA A 69 -17.51 -11.19 -1.31
N GLU A 70 -17.42 -12.22 -0.45
CA GLU A 70 -18.52 -13.15 -0.17
C GLU A 70 -19.74 -12.44 0.43
N LEU A 71 -19.51 -11.39 1.23
CA LEU A 71 -20.55 -10.54 1.80
C LEU A 71 -21.04 -9.42 0.85
N GLY A 72 -20.48 -9.32 -0.37
CA GLY A 72 -20.82 -8.27 -1.33
C GLY A 72 -20.33 -6.86 -0.93
N ASN A 73 -19.44 -6.75 0.06
CA ASN A 73 -18.90 -5.47 0.53
C ASN A 73 -17.73 -4.99 -0.36
N TRP A 74 -18.05 -4.62 -1.59
CA TRP A 74 -17.06 -4.21 -2.59
C TRP A 74 -16.20 -3.01 -2.18
N LYS A 75 -16.73 -2.10 -1.35
CA LYS A 75 -15.95 -0.97 -0.82
C LYS A 75 -14.76 -1.44 0.03
N ALA A 76 -14.98 -2.42 0.90
CA ALA A 76 -13.93 -3.01 1.72
C ALA A 76 -12.92 -3.79 0.86
N VAL A 77 -13.41 -4.55 -0.12
CA VAL A 77 -12.57 -5.28 -1.08
C VAL A 77 -11.63 -4.29 -1.81
N CYS A 78 -12.17 -3.22 -2.39
CA CYS A 78 -11.38 -2.21 -3.08
C CYS A 78 -10.35 -1.56 -2.15
N ALA A 79 -10.70 -1.26 -0.89
CA ALA A 79 -9.77 -0.68 0.07
C ALA A 79 -8.59 -1.62 0.39
N LEU A 80 -8.87 -2.90 0.64
CA LEU A 80 -7.85 -3.91 0.96
C LEU A 80 -6.93 -4.21 -0.25
N ILE A 81 -7.48 -4.22 -1.46
CA ILE A 81 -6.69 -4.35 -2.69
C ILE A 81 -5.85 -3.08 -2.92
N ALA A 82 -6.45 -1.89 -2.78
CA ALA A 82 -5.75 -0.63 -3.01
C ALA A 82 -4.54 -0.46 -2.08
N VAL A 83 -4.67 -0.72 -0.78
CA VAL A 83 -3.52 -0.64 0.14
C VAL A 83 -2.42 -1.66 -0.22
N SER A 84 -2.79 -2.82 -0.75
CA SER A 84 -1.86 -3.84 -1.25
C SER A 84 -1.12 -3.40 -2.52
N ILE A 85 -1.76 -2.60 -3.37
CA ILE A 85 -1.15 -1.98 -4.55
C ILE A 85 -0.16 -0.89 -4.14
N TYR A 86 -0.49 -0.05 -3.15
CA TYR A 86 0.43 0.96 -2.62
C TYR A 86 1.75 0.32 -2.18
N ARG A 87 1.67 -0.81 -1.49
CA ARG A 87 2.86 -1.62 -1.18
C ARG A 87 3.62 -2.07 -2.42
N THR A 88 2.93 -2.60 -3.43
CA THR A 88 3.56 -3.19 -4.61
C THR A 88 4.27 -2.14 -5.46
N ILE A 89 3.66 -0.97 -5.63
CA ILE A 89 4.22 0.11 -6.46
C ILE A 89 5.34 0.87 -5.73
N LEU A 90 5.18 1.10 -4.42
CA LEU A 90 6.08 1.98 -3.67
C LEU A 90 7.23 1.21 -2.99
N PHE A 91 7.01 -0.05 -2.63
CA PHE A 91 7.96 -0.86 -1.85
C PHE A 91 8.13 -2.28 -2.43
N PRO A 92 8.58 -2.44 -3.69
CA PRO A 92 8.65 -3.75 -4.34
C PRO A 92 9.58 -4.74 -3.61
N ASN A 93 10.62 -4.25 -2.94
CA ASN A 93 11.55 -5.05 -2.14
C ASN A 93 10.96 -5.70 -0.88
N GLN A 94 9.83 -5.23 -0.35
CA GLN A 94 9.20 -5.86 0.82
C GLN A 94 8.20 -6.93 0.37
N ARG A 95 8.68 -8.14 0.10
CA ARG A 95 7.81 -9.27 -0.32
C ARG A 95 6.77 -9.59 0.76
N SER A 96 5.51 -9.64 0.33
CA SER A 96 4.35 -10.13 1.09
C SER A 96 4.00 -9.38 2.38
N PHE A 97 4.40 -8.12 2.51
CA PHE A 97 4.15 -7.31 3.70
C PHE A 97 3.82 -5.86 3.33
N VAL A 98 2.71 -5.35 3.87
CA VAL A 98 2.21 -3.98 3.72
C VAL A 98 2.53 -3.21 5.01
N ASP A 99 3.56 -2.37 4.97
CA ASP A 99 4.00 -1.62 6.15
C ASP A 99 3.14 -0.37 6.44
N ILE A 100 3.35 0.20 7.61
CA ILE A 100 2.63 1.38 8.11
C ILE A 100 2.77 2.60 7.19
N ASN A 101 3.86 2.71 6.43
CA ASN A 101 4.05 3.82 5.49
C ASN A 101 3.18 3.65 4.25
N ALA A 102 3.05 2.42 3.74
CA ALA A 102 2.10 2.12 2.66
C ALA A 102 0.65 2.41 3.09
N ILE A 103 0.27 2.03 4.32
CA ILE A 103 -1.06 2.30 4.88
C ILE A 103 -1.30 3.81 5.02
N ARG A 104 -0.32 4.54 5.56
CA ARG A 104 -0.38 6.00 5.71
C ARG A 104 -0.58 6.71 4.38
N LEU A 105 0.14 6.30 3.34
CA LEU A 105 -0.03 6.89 2.00
C LEU A 105 -1.38 6.58 1.38
N PHE A 106 -1.87 5.35 1.57
CA PHE A 106 -3.20 4.96 1.13
C PHE A 106 -4.28 5.83 1.80
N MET A 107 -4.16 6.05 3.11
CA MET A 107 -5.08 6.90 3.87
C MET A 107 -5.06 8.37 3.41
N GLN A 108 -3.90 8.86 2.97
CA GLN A 108 -3.75 10.19 2.38
C GLN A 108 -4.27 10.28 0.95
N ARG A 109 -4.74 9.17 0.37
CA ARG A 109 -5.18 9.08 -1.04
C ARG A 109 -4.11 9.62 -1.99
N ASN A 110 -2.85 9.28 -1.70
CA ASN A 110 -1.74 9.79 -2.48
C ASN A 110 -1.90 9.36 -3.95
N PRO A 111 -1.93 10.29 -4.92
CA PRO A 111 -2.17 9.95 -6.31
C PRO A 111 -0.99 9.24 -6.98
N ILE A 112 0.18 9.18 -6.35
CA ILE A 112 1.42 8.65 -6.95
C ILE A 112 1.26 7.21 -7.48
N PRO A 113 0.67 6.24 -6.77
CA PRO A 113 0.50 4.90 -7.33
C PRO A 113 -0.39 4.87 -8.57
N THR A 114 -1.43 5.72 -8.61
CA THR A 114 -2.28 5.89 -9.78
C THR A 114 -1.52 6.53 -10.94
N LEU A 115 -0.79 7.61 -10.69
CA LEU A 115 0.02 8.29 -11.70
C LEU A 115 1.12 7.38 -12.27
N ILE A 116 1.78 6.59 -11.42
CA ILE A 116 2.77 5.61 -11.87
C ILE A 116 2.10 4.51 -12.70
N GLY A 117 0.92 4.05 -12.29
CA GLY A 117 0.10 3.11 -13.08
C GLY A 117 -0.21 3.68 -14.47
N ASP A 118 -0.66 4.92 -14.55
CA ASP A 118 -1.01 5.60 -15.80
C ASP A 118 0.21 5.82 -16.71
N VAL A 119 1.35 6.21 -16.13
CA VAL A 119 2.61 6.35 -16.87
C VAL A 119 3.08 4.98 -17.37
N TYR A 120 3.02 3.94 -16.54
CA TYR A 120 3.40 2.59 -16.94
C TYR A 120 2.53 2.09 -18.08
N TYR A 121 1.20 2.22 -17.95
CA TYR A 121 0.24 1.87 -19.00
C TYR A 121 0.52 2.64 -20.29
N SER A 122 0.73 3.95 -20.20
CA SER A 122 1.01 4.80 -21.37
C SER A 122 2.31 4.45 -22.07
N VAL A 123 3.38 4.16 -21.32
CA VAL A 123 4.68 3.76 -21.89
C VAL A 123 4.59 2.35 -22.48
N HIS A 124 3.91 1.43 -21.82
CA HIS A 124 3.73 0.05 -22.27
C HIS A 124 2.92 0.01 -23.58
N ASN A 125 1.74 0.62 -23.61
CA ASN A 125 0.85 0.64 -24.77
C ASN A 125 1.48 1.37 -25.99
N ARG A 126 2.41 2.30 -25.78
CA ARG A 126 3.16 2.96 -26.88
C ARG A 126 4.31 2.13 -27.44
N ASN A 127 4.76 1.12 -26.70
CA ASN A 127 5.89 0.26 -27.09
C ASN A 127 5.50 -1.20 -27.31
N GLU A 128 4.23 -1.57 -27.08
CA GLU A 128 3.66 -2.80 -27.62
C GLU A 128 3.55 -2.66 -29.14
N LYS A 129 4.32 -3.49 -29.85
CA LYS A 129 4.23 -3.67 -31.30
C LYS A 129 3.21 -4.75 -31.62
#